data_AF-A0A7V3Y465-F1
#
_entry.id   AF-A0A7V3Y465-F1
#
_cell.length_a   1.000
_cell.length_b   1.000
_cell.length_c   1.000
_cell.angle_alpha   90.00
_cell.angle_beta   90.00
_cell.angle_gamma   90.00
#
_symmetry.space_group_name_H-M   'P 1'
#
loop_
_entity.id
_entity.type
_entity.pdbx_description
1 polymer ?
#
loop_
_entity_poly.entity_id
_entity_poly.type
_entity_poly.pdbx_seq_one_letter_code
_entity_poly.pdbx_strand_id
1 'polypeptide(L)'
;MKWLPKWLMRFNSLHKPHKAFYKMPLHFWKKPGAIAHWIKLLPVISNRCSLMKINDTTYCIFCDFDGTITTVETFVGMCKTFAPQLFDEIGKKMWMKELTIREGVRQLLSSLPSSLYPDMLAYIDDKDIRPGFAEFLDYCNSKDIPVVIISGGLYDSVVRKLGNLKDKVTAIYAAKIDASGEYLRV
;
A
#
# COMPACT_ATOMS: atom_id res chain seq x y z
N MET A 1 -8.36 -27.31 -7.82
CA MET A 1 -9.30 -26.17 -7.86
C MET A 1 -8.64 -25.04 -8.66
N LYS A 2 -8.97 -24.89 -9.95
CA LYS A 2 -8.30 -24.00 -10.92
C LYS A 2 -9.33 -23.01 -11.48
N TRP A 3 -9.51 -21.84 -10.87
CA TRP A 3 -10.30 -20.74 -11.45
C TRP A 3 -9.73 -19.38 -11.02
N LEU A 4 -8.60 -19.02 -11.61
CA LEU A 4 -8.13 -17.64 -11.70
C LEU A 4 -8.28 -17.22 -13.17
N PRO A 5 -8.85 -16.04 -13.48
CA PRO A 5 -8.91 -15.55 -14.86
C PRO A 5 -7.51 -15.53 -15.49
N LYS A 6 -7.38 -15.95 -16.76
CA LYS A 6 -6.08 -16.04 -17.46
C LYS A 6 -5.30 -14.72 -17.51
N TRP A 7 -5.94 -13.56 -17.34
CA TRP A 7 -5.25 -12.26 -17.22
C TRP A 7 -4.53 -12.09 -15.87
N LEU A 8 -4.96 -12.76 -14.80
CA LEU A 8 -4.36 -12.66 -13.46
C LEU A 8 -3.13 -13.56 -13.37
N MET A 9 -3.16 -14.71 -14.06
CA MET A 9 -2.02 -15.63 -14.14
C MET A 9 -0.80 -15.04 -14.86
N ARG A 10 -0.99 -14.03 -15.72
CA ARG A 10 0.11 -13.43 -16.49
C ARG A 10 0.93 -12.42 -15.70
N PHE A 11 0.50 -12.04 -14.50
CA PHE A 11 1.32 -11.30 -13.53
C PHE A 11 2.28 -12.19 -12.74
N ASN A 12 2.05 -13.52 -12.72
CA ASN A 12 2.80 -14.45 -11.86
C ASN A 12 3.93 -15.23 -12.56
N SER A 13 4.29 -14.92 -13.82
CA SER A 13 5.31 -15.66 -14.58
C SER A 13 6.60 -14.87 -14.89
N LEU A 14 7.05 -14.01 -13.98
CA LEU A 14 8.42 -13.48 -14.03
C LEU A 14 9.25 -14.05 -12.87
N HIS A 15 9.61 -15.32 -12.99
CA HIS A 15 10.74 -15.87 -12.27
C HIS A 15 12.05 -15.31 -12.85
N LYS A 16 12.58 -14.27 -12.20
CA LYS A 16 14.02 -14.10 -11.97
C LYS A 16 14.22 -13.49 -10.59
N PRO A 17 14.92 -14.15 -9.64
CA PRO A 17 15.26 -13.56 -8.37
C PRO A 17 16.48 -12.66 -8.57
N HIS A 18 16.26 -11.41 -8.96
CA HIS A 18 17.32 -10.40 -8.90
C HIS A 18 16.81 -9.21 -8.10
N LYS A 19 17.43 -9.07 -6.90
CA LYS A 19 17.54 -7.87 -6.06
C LYS A 19 16.99 -6.61 -6.72
N ALA A 20 15.76 -6.22 -6.39
CA ALA A 20 15.26 -4.88 -6.70
C ALA A 20 15.55 -3.94 -5.54
N PHE A 21 16.85 -3.66 -5.31
CA PHE A 21 17.24 -2.42 -4.66
C PHE A 21 17.25 -1.34 -5.74
N TYR A 22 16.21 -0.51 -5.78
CA TYR A 22 16.22 0.66 -6.65
C TYR A 22 17.20 1.69 -6.09
N LYS A 23 18.45 1.70 -6.58
CA LYS A 23 19.27 2.93 -6.56
C LYS A 23 18.70 3.85 -7.65
N MET A 24 17.86 4.81 -7.26
CA MET A 24 17.40 5.84 -8.20
C MET A 24 18.48 6.92 -8.36
N PRO A 25 18.94 7.22 -9.59
CA PRO A 25 19.93 8.27 -9.82
C PRO A 25 19.36 9.68 -9.54
N LEU A 26 20.22 10.57 -9.03
CA LEU A 26 19.92 11.95 -8.60
C LEU A 26 19.30 12.87 -9.67
N HIS A 27 19.13 12.44 -10.92
CA HIS A 27 18.64 13.30 -12.00
C HIS A 27 17.11 13.30 -12.14
N PHE A 28 16.40 12.43 -11.44
CA PHE A 28 14.92 12.36 -11.49
C PHE A 28 14.21 13.44 -10.65
N TRP A 29 14.97 14.31 -9.95
CA TRP A 29 14.50 15.24 -8.91
C TRP A 29 14.08 16.63 -9.41
N LYS A 30 13.95 16.85 -10.73
CA LYS A 30 13.66 18.17 -11.33
C LYS A 30 12.28 18.30 -11.99
N LYS A 31 11.25 17.59 -11.52
CA LYS A 31 9.86 17.80 -12.01
C LYS A 31 9.03 18.64 -11.03
N PRO A 32 8.41 19.77 -11.46
CA PRO A 32 7.73 20.74 -10.57
C PRO A 32 6.49 20.26 -9.79
N GLY A 33 6.13 18.97 -9.84
CA GLY A 33 4.97 18.42 -9.12
C GLY A 33 5.30 17.44 -7.99
N ALA A 34 6.55 16.96 -7.90
CA ALA A 34 6.96 16.03 -6.84
C ALA A 34 7.13 16.74 -5.50
N ILE A 35 7.57 18.00 -5.51
CA ILE A 35 8.00 18.79 -4.34
C ILE A 35 6.89 18.95 -3.30
N ALA A 36 5.62 19.11 -3.73
CA ALA A 36 4.50 19.36 -2.82
C ALA A 36 4.14 18.15 -1.91
N HIS A 37 4.40 16.93 -2.36
CA HIS A 37 4.19 15.72 -1.52
C HIS A 37 5.37 15.53 -0.55
N TRP A 38 6.58 15.89 -0.96
CA TRP A 38 7.79 15.78 -0.13
C TRP A 38 7.84 16.78 1.02
N ILE A 39 7.26 17.99 0.88
CA ILE A 39 7.16 18.96 1.98
C ILE A 39 6.39 18.39 3.19
N LYS A 40 5.51 17.40 3.00
CA LYS A 40 4.82 16.70 4.09
C LYS A 40 5.62 15.54 4.69
N LEU A 41 6.59 14.98 3.96
CA LEU A 41 7.49 13.90 4.40
C LEU A 41 8.73 14.44 5.11
N LEU A 42 9.22 15.61 4.69
CA LEU A 42 10.43 16.24 5.21
C LEU A 42 10.43 16.47 6.73
N PRO A 43 9.33 16.87 7.40
CA PRO A 43 9.34 17.06 8.86
C PRO A 43 9.48 15.74 9.65
N VAL A 44 8.96 14.63 9.12
CA VAL A 44 9.08 13.30 9.74
C VAL A 44 10.51 12.77 9.65
N ILE A 45 11.17 13.03 8.51
CA ILE A 45 12.58 12.69 8.28
C ILE A 45 13.50 13.63 9.08
N SER A 46 13.20 14.93 9.08
CA SER A 46 14.05 15.96 9.69
C SER A 46 14.08 15.91 11.22
N ASN A 47 12.96 15.60 11.90
CA ASN A 47 12.89 15.68 13.36
C ASN A 47 13.61 14.54 14.11
N ARG A 48 14.06 13.48 13.42
CA ARG A 48 14.96 12.46 13.98
C ARG A 48 16.40 12.54 13.47
N CYS A 49 16.66 13.34 12.44
CA CYS A 49 18.00 13.46 11.85
C CYS A 49 19.02 14.19 12.74
N SER A 50 18.61 14.98 13.74
CA SER A 50 19.56 15.76 14.56
C SER A 50 20.37 14.93 15.56
N LEU A 51 20.13 13.61 15.68
CA LEU A 51 20.84 12.71 16.59
C LEU A 51 21.64 11.60 15.88
N MET A 52 21.66 11.57 14.55
CA MET A 52 22.39 10.54 13.81
C MET A 52 23.75 11.07 13.36
N LYS A 53 24.83 10.61 14.01
CA LYS A 53 26.16 10.61 13.39
C LYS A 53 26.09 9.64 12.22
N ILE A 54 25.95 10.21 11.03
CA ILE A 54 25.79 9.52 9.75
C ILE A 54 27.11 8.81 9.42
N ASN A 55 27.11 7.47 9.41
CA ASN A 55 27.96 6.75 8.45
C ASN A 55 27.34 7.00 7.07
N ASP A 56 28.17 7.34 6.08
CA ASP A 56 27.89 7.95 4.76
C ASP A 56 26.89 7.25 3.81
N THR A 57 25.82 6.60 4.29
CA THR A 57 24.75 6.13 3.42
C THR A 57 23.39 6.13 4.11
N THR A 58 22.61 7.18 3.87
CA THR A 58 21.23 7.35 4.32
C THR A 58 20.28 6.57 3.41
N TYR A 59 20.08 5.28 3.71
CA TYR A 59 19.07 4.46 3.04
C TYR A 59 17.68 4.71 3.64
N CYS A 60 16.66 4.75 2.78
CA CYS A 60 15.25 4.72 3.17
C CYS A 60 14.55 3.64 2.35
N ILE A 61 13.73 2.82 2.99
CA ILE A 61 13.00 1.74 2.32
C ILE A 61 11.56 2.16 2.13
N PHE A 62 11.09 2.09 0.88
CA PHE A 62 9.68 2.18 0.54
C PHE A 62 9.16 0.78 0.26
N CYS A 63 8.14 0.35 1.00
CA CYS A 63 7.63 -1.01 0.95
C CYS A 63 6.14 -0.97 0.58
N ASP A 64 5.79 -1.73 -0.45
CA ASP A 64 4.38 -2.01 -0.77
C ASP A 64 3.77 -2.95 0.27
N PHE A 65 2.44 -3.04 0.32
CA PHE A 65 1.72 -3.81 1.33
C PHE A 65 1.05 -5.07 0.77
N ASP A 66 0.17 -4.93 -0.22
CA ASP A 66 -0.59 -6.02 -0.81
C ASP A 66 0.33 -6.96 -1.59
N GLY A 67 0.29 -8.27 -1.32
CA GLY A 67 1.19 -9.25 -1.94
C GLY A 67 2.69 -9.10 -1.59
N THR A 68 3.10 -8.01 -0.96
CA THR A 68 4.46 -7.72 -0.50
C THR A 68 4.62 -8.02 0.99
N ILE A 69 4.04 -7.19 1.87
CA ILE A 69 4.00 -7.41 3.32
C ILE A 69 3.00 -8.50 3.66
N THR A 70 1.81 -8.44 3.05
CA THR A 70 0.84 -9.53 3.13
C THR A 70 1.19 -10.61 2.11
N THR A 71 0.84 -11.86 2.39
CA THR A 71 1.12 -12.98 1.48
C THR A 71 0.22 -12.99 0.23
N VAL A 72 -0.84 -12.17 0.22
CA VAL A 72 -1.88 -12.13 -0.81
C VAL A 72 -2.31 -10.69 -1.12
N GLU A 73 -2.95 -10.49 -2.26
CA GLU A 73 -3.63 -9.24 -2.61
C GLU A 73 -4.89 -9.04 -1.76
N THR A 74 -4.90 -8.03 -0.87
CA THR A 74 -5.98 -7.84 0.10
C THR A 74 -7.02 -6.84 -0.38
N PHE A 75 -6.61 -5.72 -0.99
CA PHE A 75 -7.54 -4.72 -1.49
C PHE A 75 -8.45 -5.25 -2.61
N VAL A 76 -7.86 -5.95 -3.59
CA VAL A 76 -8.62 -6.59 -4.69
C VAL A 76 -9.56 -7.67 -4.14
N GLY A 77 -9.08 -8.47 -3.18
CA GLY A 77 -9.88 -9.51 -2.54
C GLY A 77 -11.11 -8.93 -1.83
N MET A 78 -10.91 -7.90 -1.01
CA MET A 78 -11.96 -7.17 -0.31
C MET A 78 -13.00 -6.63 -1.30
N CYS A 79 -12.58 -5.92 -2.36
CA CYS A 79 -13.53 -5.39 -3.35
C CYS A 79 -14.36 -6.48 -4.03
N LYS A 80 -13.77 -7.64 -4.32
CA LYS A 80 -14.48 -8.78 -4.90
C LYS A 80 -15.47 -9.43 -3.94
N THR A 81 -15.19 -9.39 -2.64
CA THR A 81 -16.10 -9.93 -1.62
C THR A 81 -17.32 -9.04 -1.42
N PHE A 82 -17.12 -7.73 -1.31
CA PHE A 82 -18.19 -6.78 -0.93
C PHE A 82 -18.89 -6.12 -2.11
N ALA A 83 -18.29 -6.13 -3.29
CA ALA A 83 -18.80 -5.43 -4.47
C ALA A 83 -18.49 -6.16 -5.80
N PRO A 84 -18.73 -7.49 -5.92
CA PRO A 84 -18.21 -8.28 -7.05
C PRO A 84 -18.66 -7.76 -8.43
N GLN A 85 -19.95 -7.43 -8.59
CA GLN A 85 -20.49 -6.94 -9.85
C GLN A 85 -19.90 -5.57 -10.21
N LEU A 86 -19.91 -4.64 -9.25
CA LEU A 86 -19.38 -3.29 -9.46
C LEU A 86 -17.86 -3.31 -9.70
N PHE A 87 -17.13 -4.18 -9.01
CA PHE A 87 -15.70 -4.38 -9.22
C PHE A 87 -15.41 -4.86 -10.65
N ASP A 88 -16.17 -5.84 -11.14
CA ASP A 88 -15.99 -6.35 -12.50
C ASP A 88 -16.36 -5.30 -13.57
N GLU A 89 -17.43 -4.53 -13.36
CA GLU A 89 -17.86 -3.46 -14.25
C GLU A 89 -16.83 -2.33 -14.34
N ILE A 90 -16.37 -1.81 -13.19
CA ILE A 90 -15.35 -0.77 -13.14
C ILE A 90 -14.01 -1.30 -13.64
N GLY A 91 -13.67 -2.56 -13.31
CA GLY A 91 -12.49 -3.26 -13.82
C GLY A 91 -12.41 -3.29 -15.34
N LYS A 92 -13.53 -3.55 -16.02
CA LYS A 92 -13.62 -3.49 -17.49
C LYS A 92 -13.36 -2.09 -18.02
N LYS A 93 -13.94 -1.05 -17.42
CA LYS A 93 -13.73 0.35 -17.83
C LYS A 93 -12.27 0.78 -17.67
N MET A 94 -11.63 0.38 -16.56
CA MET A 94 -10.21 0.62 -16.34
C MET A 94 -9.34 -0.11 -17.38
N TRP A 95 -9.69 -1.35 -17.72
CA TRP A 95 -8.99 -2.13 -18.75
C TRP A 95 -9.09 -1.50 -20.15
N MET A 96 -10.27 -0.98 -20.49
CA MET A 96 -10.51 -0.24 -21.73
C MET A 96 -9.91 1.17 -21.73
N LYS A 97 -9.27 1.59 -20.61
CA LYS A 97 -8.70 2.92 -20.39
C LYS A 97 -9.73 4.05 -20.44
N GLU A 98 -10.99 3.74 -20.20
CA GLU A 98 -12.08 4.71 -20.06
C GLU A 98 -12.05 5.40 -18.69
N LEU A 99 -11.50 4.71 -17.68
CA LEU A 99 -11.24 5.24 -16.34
C LEU A 99 -9.77 5.03 -15.99
N THR A 100 -9.18 5.99 -15.30
CA THR A 100 -7.92 5.75 -14.58
C THR A 100 -8.17 4.85 -13.37
N ILE A 101 -7.10 4.23 -12.85
CA ILE A 101 -7.17 3.43 -11.62
C ILE A 101 -7.73 4.27 -10.46
N ARG A 102 -7.30 5.53 -10.36
CA ARG A 102 -7.74 6.44 -9.29
C ARG A 102 -9.24 6.71 -9.37
N GLU A 103 -9.75 6.99 -10.56
CA GLU A 103 -11.18 7.25 -10.78
C GLU A 103 -12.00 5.98 -10.53
N GLY A 104 -11.57 4.85 -11.07
CA GLY A 104 -12.26 3.57 -10.87
C GLY A 104 -12.33 3.16 -9.41
N VAL A 105 -11.21 3.23 -8.67
CA VAL A 105 -11.19 2.93 -7.23
C VAL A 105 -12.06 3.89 -6.44
N ARG A 106 -12.00 5.20 -6.74
CA ARG A 106 -12.85 6.20 -6.07
C ARG A 106 -14.33 5.92 -6.33
N GLN A 107 -14.71 5.63 -7.57
CA GLN A 107 -16.08 5.32 -7.95
C GLN A 107 -16.58 4.03 -7.28
N LEU A 108 -15.76 2.98 -7.27
CA LEU A 108 -16.08 1.71 -6.62
C LEU A 108 -16.39 1.92 -5.13
N LEU A 109 -15.43 2.50 -4.39
CA LEU A 109 -15.57 2.68 -2.96
C LEU A 109 -16.71 3.64 -2.62
N SER A 110 -16.86 4.75 -3.34
CA SER A 110 -17.91 5.74 -3.06
C SER A 110 -19.32 5.27 -3.39
N SER A 111 -19.48 4.11 -4.01
CA SER A 111 -20.78 3.48 -4.28
C SER A 111 -21.19 2.49 -3.18
N LEU A 112 -20.30 2.20 -2.23
CA LEU A 112 -20.58 1.25 -1.15
C LEU A 112 -21.21 1.95 0.05
N PRO A 113 -22.29 1.39 0.64
CA PRO A 113 -22.85 1.88 1.88
C PRO A 113 -21.80 1.87 3.01
N SER A 114 -21.78 2.93 3.81
CA SER A 114 -20.86 3.03 4.95
C SER A 114 -21.06 1.93 5.99
N SER A 115 -22.26 1.34 6.06
CA SER A 115 -22.57 0.21 6.93
C SER A 115 -21.72 -1.03 6.65
N LEU A 116 -21.17 -1.17 5.44
CA LEU A 116 -20.29 -2.30 5.08
C LEU A 116 -18.85 -2.10 5.60
N TYR A 117 -18.48 -0.89 6.01
CA TYR A 117 -17.08 -0.57 6.32
C TYR A 117 -16.46 -1.44 7.43
N PRO A 118 -17.15 -1.74 8.54
CA PRO A 118 -16.59 -2.61 9.58
C PRO A 118 -16.25 -4.02 9.06
N ASP A 119 -17.12 -4.61 8.24
CA ASP A 119 -16.90 -5.95 7.67
C ASP A 119 -15.78 -5.93 6.61
N MET A 120 -15.72 -4.86 5.82
CA MET A 120 -14.61 -4.62 4.89
C MET A 120 -13.27 -4.56 5.61
N LEU A 121 -13.20 -3.91 6.78
CA LEU A 121 -11.98 -3.89 7.58
C LEU A 121 -11.65 -5.25 8.18
N ALA A 122 -12.65 -5.99 8.65
CA ALA A 122 -12.46 -7.34 9.21
C ALA A 122 -11.91 -8.34 8.17
N TYR A 123 -12.12 -8.11 6.87
CA TYR A 123 -11.57 -8.94 5.79
C TYR A 123 -10.04 -9.12 5.85
N ILE A 124 -9.30 -8.19 6.46
CA ILE A 124 -7.84 -8.26 6.54
C ILE A 124 -7.34 -9.24 7.62
N ASP A 125 -8.20 -9.63 8.56
CA ASP A 125 -7.77 -10.29 9.79
C ASP A 125 -7.12 -11.65 9.54
N ASP A 126 -7.66 -12.41 8.59
CA ASP A 126 -7.19 -13.75 8.21
C ASP A 126 -6.03 -13.74 7.19
N LYS A 127 -5.56 -12.57 6.76
CA LYS A 127 -4.50 -12.46 5.74
C LYS A 127 -3.13 -12.46 6.38
N ASP A 128 -2.30 -13.46 6.12
CA ASP A 128 -0.99 -13.56 6.77
C ASP A 128 -0.04 -12.41 6.40
N ILE A 129 0.71 -11.94 7.39
CA ILE A 129 1.94 -11.18 7.15
C ILE A 129 3.02 -12.18 6.72
N ARG A 130 3.79 -11.80 5.71
CA ARG A 130 4.90 -12.60 5.19
C ARG A 130 5.91 -12.89 6.32
N PRO A 131 6.28 -14.16 6.53
CA PRO A 131 7.32 -14.53 7.49
C PRO A 131 8.62 -13.75 7.23
N GLY A 132 9.30 -13.32 8.30
CA GLY A 132 10.51 -12.50 8.20
C GLY A 132 10.26 -10.99 8.20
N PHE A 133 9.01 -10.51 8.07
CA PHE A 133 8.75 -9.07 8.02
C PHE A 133 9.04 -8.37 9.36
N ALA A 134 8.72 -9.01 10.49
CA ALA A 134 9.00 -8.42 11.81
C ALA A 134 10.52 -8.30 12.04
N GLU A 135 11.28 -9.34 11.71
CA GLU A 135 12.73 -9.40 11.79
C GLU A 135 13.39 -8.40 10.83
N PHE A 136 12.81 -8.21 9.64
CA PHE A 136 13.22 -7.17 8.71
C PHE A 136 13.06 -5.77 9.32
N LEU A 137 11.93 -5.48 9.98
CA LEU A 137 11.73 -4.21 10.68
C LEU A 137 12.70 -4.03 11.84
N ASP A 138 12.98 -5.10 12.59
CA ASP A 138 13.96 -5.08 13.69
C ASP A 138 15.37 -4.78 13.18
N TYR A 139 15.76 -5.41 12.07
CA TYR A 139 17.03 -5.13 11.41
C TYR A 139 17.12 -3.66 10.95
N CYS A 140 16.08 -3.15 10.28
CA CYS A 140 16.07 -1.77 9.78
C CYS A 140 16.17 -0.77 10.94
N ASN A 141 15.40 -0.97 12.01
CA ASN A 141 15.46 -0.12 13.19
C ASN A 141 16.82 -0.19 13.90
N SER A 142 17.47 -1.36 13.98
CA SER A 142 18.81 -1.49 14.57
C SER A 142 19.91 -0.77 13.78
N LYS A 143 19.62 -0.44 12.51
CA LYS A 143 20.51 0.27 11.59
C LYS A 143 20.05 1.69 11.30
N ASP A 144 19.05 2.18 12.02
CA ASP A 144 18.49 3.52 11.80
C ASP A 144 17.98 3.74 10.35
N ILE A 145 17.50 2.67 9.70
CA ILE A 145 16.95 2.71 8.34
C ILE A 145 15.43 2.95 8.42
N PRO A 146 14.91 4.09 7.93
CA PRO A 146 13.49 4.35 7.89
C PRO A 146 12.77 3.39 6.93
N VAL A 147 11.60 2.91 7.37
CA VAL A 147 10.72 2.07 6.55
C VAL A 147 9.39 2.80 6.38
N VAL A 148 9.06 3.15 5.15
CA VAL A 148 7.81 3.82 4.77
C VAL A 148 6.95 2.84 3.98
N ILE A 149 5.74 2.59 4.46
CA ILE A 149 4.76 1.77 3.73
C ILE A 149 3.97 2.66 2.77
N ILE A 150 3.89 2.27 1.51
CA ILE A 150 3.04 2.89 0.48
C ILE A 150 2.12 1.81 -0.07
N SER A 151 0.83 1.90 0.21
CA SER A 151 -0.16 0.91 -0.19
C SER A 151 -1.25 1.52 -1.07
N GLY A 152 -1.67 0.74 -2.08
CA GLY A 152 -2.86 1.03 -2.88
C GLY A 152 -4.18 0.69 -2.17
N GLY A 153 -4.12 0.05 -1.01
CA GLY A 153 -5.27 -0.33 -0.19
C GLY A 153 -5.74 0.78 0.76
N LEU A 154 -6.50 0.36 1.78
CA LEU A 154 -7.10 1.25 2.78
C LEU A 154 -6.17 1.41 3.99
N TYR A 155 -6.01 2.64 4.47
CA TYR A 155 -5.14 2.96 5.60
C TYR A 155 -5.50 2.16 6.85
N ASP A 156 -6.80 2.09 7.17
CA ASP A 156 -7.28 1.37 8.35
C ASP A 156 -7.04 -0.14 8.23
N SER A 157 -7.11 -0.73 7.03
CA SER A 157 -6.75 -2.14 6.80
C SER A 157 -5.26 -2.38 7.04
N VAL A 158 -4.40 -1.49 6.55
CA VAL A 158 -2.94 -1.59 6.75
C VAL A 158 -2.61 -1.50 8.25
N VAL A 159 -3.14 -0.48 8.94
CA VAL A 159 -2.90 -0.28 10.38
C VAL A 159 -3.42 -1.46 11.20
N ARG A 160 -4.62 -1.94 10.88
CA ARG A 160 -5.24 -3.09 11.54
C ARG A 160 -4.39 -4.34 11.41
N LYS A 161 -3.91 -4.66 10.21
CA LYS A 161 -3.08 -5.85 9.98
C LYS A 161 -1.71 -5.77 10.64
N LEU A 162 -1.07 -4.60 10.60
CA LEU A 162 0.25 -4.40 11.19
C LEU A 162 0.20 -4.51 12.72
N GLY A 163 -0.91 -4.14 13.36
CA GLY A 163 -1.04 -4.21 14.82
C GLY A 163 0.06 -3.43 15.52
N ASN A 164 0.91 -4.12 16.29
CA ASN A 164 2.06 -3.52 16.99
C ASN A 164 3.26 -3.25 16.07
N LEU A 165 3.33 -3.88 14.90
CA LEU A 165 4.42 -3.64 13.94
C LEU A 165 4.36 -2.22 13.34
N LYS A 166 3.20 -1.55 13.41
CA LYS A 166 3.06 -0.16 12.94
C LYS A 166 3.99 0.81 13.69
N ASP A 167 4.34 0.49 14.93
CA ASP A 167 5.20 1.34 15.77
C ASP A 167 6.68 1.20 15.36
N LYS A 168 7.00 0.17 14.56
CA LYS A 168 8.32 -0.11 13.99
C LYS A 168 8.50 0.46 12.58
N VAL A 169 7.48 1.09 12.00
CA VAL A 169 7.58 1.77 10.69
C VAL A 169 7.58 3.28 10.86
N THR A 170 8.21 3.98 9.92
CA THR A 170 8.35 5.44 9.97
C THR A 170 7.08 6.16 9.54
N ALA A 171 6.41 5.67 8.50
CA ALA A 171 5.17 6.25 7.98
C ALA A 171 4.38 5.23 7.17
N ILE A 172 3.06 5.46 7.06
CA ILE A 172 2.13 4.67 6.26
C ILE A 172 1.33 5.62 5.38
N TYR A 173 1.35 5.38 4.07
CA TYR A 173 0.58 6.10 3.07
C TYR A 173 -0.39 5.13 2.37
N ALA A 174 -1.68 5.39 2.54
CA ALA A 174 -2.77 4.61 1.96
C ALA A 174 -4.05 5.47 1.90
N ALA A 175 -5.08 5.00 1.20
CA ALA A 175 -6.35 5.71 1.09
C ALA A 175 -7.07 5.77 2.45
N LYS A 176 -7.48 6.95 2.88
CA LYS A 176 -8.32 7.13 4.07
C LYS A 176 -9.78 7.12 3.65
N ILE A 177 -10.61 6.50 4.47
CA ILE A 177 -12.04 6.41 4.22
C ILE A 177 -12.79 7.17 5.30
N ASP A 178 -13.76 7.96 4.87
CA ASP A 178 -14.77 8.53 5.73
C ASP A 178 -16.07 7.74 5.53
N ALA A 179 -16.48 7.04 6.59
CA ALA A 179 -17.70 6.22 6.65
C ALA A 179 -18.78 6.86 7.53
N SER A 180 -18.72 8.17 7.80
CA SER A 180 -19.71 8.89 8.62
C SER A 180 -21.02 9.19 7.89
N GLY A 181 -21.01 9.17 6.55
CA GLY A 181 -22.19 9.40 5.70
C GLY A 181 -22.91 8.11 5.32
N GLU A 182 -23.89 8.21 4.42
CA GLU A 182 -24.62 7.05 3.88
C GLU A 182 -23.72 6.13 3.05
N TYR A 183 -22.81 6.72 2.27
CA TYR A 183 -21.83 6.03 1.43
C TYR A 183 -20.40 6.40 1.81
N LEU A 184 -19.45 5.50 1.53
CA LEU A 184 -18.03 5.75 1.78
C LEU A 184 -17.53 6.97 0.99
N ARG A 185 -16.55 7.68 1.55
CA ARG A 185 -15.84 8.76 0.87
C ARG A 185 -14.33 8.56 0.97
N VAL A 186 -13.63 8.79 -0.14
CA VAL A 186 -12.16 8.66 -0.29
C VAL A 186 -11.49 10.02 -0.48
#